data_AF-A0A963K0U2-F1
#
_entry.id   AF-A0A963K0U2-F1
#
_cell.length_a   1.000
_cell.length_b   1.000
_cell.length_c   1.000
_cell.angle_alpha   90.00
_cell.angle_beta   90.00
_cell.angle_gamma   90.00
#
_symmetry.space_group_name_H-M   'P 1'
#
loop_
_entity.id
_entity.type
_entity.pdbx_description
1 polymer ?
#
loop_
_entity_poly.entity_id
_entity_poly.type
_entity_poly.pdbx_seq_one_letter_code
_entity_poly.pdbx_strand_id
1 'polypeptide(L)'
;MAQARVAWADLAKGLTIVLVVFGHAVDGVNTAVPLEPWLFDALKLPFGQFRMPLFFFVTGLFAAGSVRRAWPEFADRTLLPLVWVFLVWNVLQYAARMTFAGFANHPADPLEILYFSVQPINVTWFLWALILLYALLRVGRDMPPALLAALTASLAATTLPIDHYA
;
A
#
# COMPACT_ATOMS: atom_id res chain seq x y z
N MET A 1 18.26 24.56 8.42
CA MET A 1 19.29 23.64 7.90
C MET A 1 18.59 22.60 7.04
N ALA A 2 18.98 22.46 5.76
CA ALA A 2 18.38 21.46 4.88
C ALA A 2 18.72 20.07 5.41
N GLN A 3 17.69 19.26 5.69
CA GLN A 3 17.88 17.89 6.17
C GLN A 3 18.56 17.08 5.06
N ALA A 4 19.72 16.48 5.38
CA ALA A 4 20.48 15.69 4.42
C ALA A 4 19.62 14.53 3.90
N ARG A 5 19.46 14.46 2.58
CA ARG A 5 18.71 13.38 1.93
C ARG A 5 19.46 12.06 2.09
N VAL A 6 18.71 10.99 2.32
CA VAL A 6 19.25 9.65 2.48
C VAL A 6 19.19 8.95 1.12
N ALA A 7 20.30 8.99 0.38
CA ALA A 7 20.35 8.58 -1.03
C ALA A 7 19.88 7.13 -1.28
N TRP A 8 20.26 6.19 -0.41
CA TRP A 8 19.82 4.78 -0.56
C TRP A 8 18.31 4.63 -0.39
N ALA A 9 17.68 5.45 0.46
CA ALA A 9 16.25 5.40 0.70
C ALA A 9 15.47 5.99 -0.48
N ASP A 10 16.01 7.03 -1.10
CA ASP A 10 15.46 7.58 -2.34
C ASP A 10 15.60 6.58 -3.50
N LEU A 11 16.72 5.87 -3.60
CA LEU A 11 16.91 4.78 -4.57
C LEU A 11 15.90 3.64 -4.36
N ALA A 12 15.68 3.22 -3.12
CA ALA A 12 14.70 2.17 -2.80
C ALA A 12 13.26 2.59 -3.17
N LYS A 13 12.89 3.85 -2.93
CA LYS A 13 11.60 4.41 -3.40
C LYS A 13 11.51 4.43 -4.93
N GLY A 14 12.59 4.83 -5.62
CA GLY A 14 12.63 4.80 -7.08
C GLY A 14 12.45 3.39 -7.63
N LEU A 15 13.18 2.42 -7.09
CA LEU A 15 13.11 1.02 -7.51
C LEU A 15 11.71 0.44 -7.29
N THR A 16 11.08 0.74 -6.14
CA THR A 16 9.71 0.28 -5.86
C THR A 16 8.68 0.89 -6.83
N ILE A 17 8.81 2.16 -7.20
CA ILE A 17 7.96 2.79 -8.23
C ILE A 17 8.15 2.11 -9.60
N VAL A 18 9.39 1.84 -10.01
CA VAL A 18 9.67 1.14 -11.27
C VAL A 18 9.05 -0.25 -11.26
N LEU A 19 9.19 -0.99 -10.16
CA LEU A 19 8.55 -2.30 -10.00
C LEU A 19 7.02 -2.19 -10.09
N VAL A 20 6.38 -1.17 -9.49
CA VAL A 20 4.93 -0.92 -9.61
C VAL A 20 4.49 -0.87 -11.08
N VAL A 21 5.14 0.00 -11.85
CA VAL A 21 4.81 0.23 -13.26
C VAL A 21 5.05 -1.04 -14.06
N PHE A 22 6.16 -1.72 -13.81
CA PHE A 22 6.51 -2.97 -14.48
C PHE A 22 5.44 -4.04 -14.30
N GLY A 23 5.00 -4.34 -13.08
CA GLY A 23 4.01 -5.39 -12.88
C GLY A 23 2.62 -5.05 -13.44
N HIS A 24 2.19 -3.79 -13.39
CA HIS A 24 0.95 -3.37 -14.05
C HIS A 24 1.05 -3.44 -15.58
N ALA A 25 2.22 -3.15 -16.15
CA ALA A 25 2.46 -3.33 -17.58
C ALA A 25 2.41 -4.81 -17.97
N VAL A 26 3.01 -5.71 -17.16
CA VAL A 26 2.93 -7.17 -17.36
C VAL A 26 1.48 -7.67 -17.29
N ASP A 27 0.69 -7.21 -16.31
CA ASP A 27 -0.75 -7.50 -16.23
C ASP A 27 -1.51 -7.05 -17.47
N GLY A 28 -1.23 -5.82 -17.94
CA GLY A 28 -1.83 -5.26 -19.15
C GLY A 28 -1.50 -6.08 -20.41
N VAL A 29 -0.22 -6.45 -20.58
CA VAL A 29 0.22 -7.29 -21.69
C VAL A 29 -0.46 -8.65 -21.63
N ASN A 30 -0.46 -9.33 -20.47
CA ASN A 30 -1.07 -10.65 -20.33
C ASN A 30 -2.59 -10.63 -20.59
N THR A 31 -3.26 -9.51 -20.30
CA THR A 31 -4.69 -9.34 -20.60
C THR A 31 -4.94 -9.19 -22.11
N ALA A 32 -4.05 -8.51 -22.83
CA ALA A 32 -4.19 -8.28 -24.27
C ALA A 32 -3.67 -9.45 -25.13
N VAL A 33 -2.55 -10.04 -24.70
CA VAL A 33 -1.87 -11.18 -25.34
C VAL A 33 -1.42 -12.11 -24.22
N PRO A 34 -2.16 -13.21 -23.97
CA PRO A 34 -1.83 -14.16 -22.90
C PRO A 34 -0.38 -14.64 -23.02
N LEU A 35 0.39 -14.44 -21.96
CA LEU A 35 1.75 -14.94 -21.85
C LEU A 35 1.72 -16.41 -21.42
N GLU A 36 2.76 -17.15 -21.78
CA GLU A 36 2.98 -18.49 -21.22
C GLU A 36 3.05 -18.40 -19.67
N PRO A 37 2.41 -19.33 -18.93
CA PRO A 37 2.31 -19.24 -17.46
C PRO A 37 3.66 -19.07 -16.75
N TRP A 38 4.67 -19.84 -17.18
CA TRP A 38 6.02 -19.78 -16.60
C TRP A 38 6.69 -18.40 -16.79
N LEU A 39 6.43 -17.75 -17.92
CA LEU A 39 6.99 -16.43 -18.24
C LEU A 39 6.26 -15.35 -17.45
N PHE A 40 4.93 -15.44 -17.37
CA PHE A 40 4.13 -14.54 -16.55
C PHE A 40 4.56 -14.59 -15.09
N ASP A 41 4.69 -15.80 -14.53
CA ASP A 41 5.11 -16.00 -13.14
C ASP A 41 6.53 -15.49 -12.89
N ALA A 42 7.48 -15.75 -13.80
CA ALA A 42 8.84 -15.25 -13.69
C ALA A 42 8.90 -13.70 -13.68
N LEU A 43 8.08 -13.04 -14.49
CA LEU A 43 7.98 -11.58 -14.54
C LEU A 43 7.23 -11.01 -13.32
N LYS A 44 6.24 -11.73 -12.78
CA LYS A 44 5.44 -11.34 -11.61
C LYS A 44 6.14 -11.56 -10.27
N LEU A 45 7.04 -12.53 -10.17
CA LEU A 45 7.73 -12.89 -8.93
C LEU A 45 8.42 -11.68 -8.26
N PRO A 46 9.27 -10.88 -8.95
CA PRO A 46 9.89 -9.71 -8.34
C PRO A 46 8.88 -8.60 -7.98
N PHE A 47 7.75 -8.53 -8.68
CA PHE A 47 6.68 -7.57 -8.41
C PHE A 47 5.92 -7.88 -7.13
N GLY A 48 5.47 -9.12 -6.96
CA GLY A 48 4.65 -9.54 -5.83
C GLY A 48 5.39 -9.52 -4.51
N GLN A 49 6.66 -9.96 -4.51
CA GLN A 49 7.40 -10.21 -3.27
C GLN A 49 8.16 -8.99 -2.73
N PHE A 50 8.71 -8.10 -3.58
CA PHE A 50 9.64 -7.07 -3.11
C PHE A 50 9.05 -5.68 -2.99
N ARG A 51 8.14 -5.30 -3.89
CA ARG A 51 7.61 -3.92 -3.97
C ARG A 51 6.98 -3.47 -2.67
N MET A 52 6.04 -4.25 -2.13
CA MET A 52 5.26 -3.85 -0.95
C MET A 52 6.11 -3.89 0.32
N PRO A 53 6.84 -4.99 0.64
CA PRO A 53 7.65 -5.03 1.85
C PRO A 53 8.75 -3.96 1.87
N LEU A 54 9.41 -3.72 0.73
CA LEU A 54 10.47 -2.71 0.65
C LEU A 54 9.91 -1.30 0.83
N PHE A 55 8.77 -0.98 0.21
CA PHE A 55 8.16 0.34 0.37
C PHE A 55 7.69 0.57 1.81
N PHE A 56 7.05 -0.44 2.44
CA PHE A 56 6.64 -0.36 3.85
C PHE A 56 7.84 -0.25 4.78
N PHE A 57 8.91 -0.99 4.53
CA PHE A 57 10.15 -0.91 5.31
C PHE A 57 10.75 0.50 5.26
N VAL A 58 10.92 1.04 4.06
CA VAL A 58 11.46 2.41 3.88
C VAL A 58 10.52 3.43 4.52
N THR A 59 9.20 3.29 4.34
CA THR A 59 8.24 4.23 4.93
C THR A 59 8.22 4.16 6.46
N GLY A 60 8.31 2.95 7.02
CA GLY A 60 8.39 2.72 8.47
C GLY A 60 9.63 3.36 9.11
N LEU A 61 10.77 3.31 8.43
CA LEU A 61 11.99 3.98 8.91
C LEU A 61 11.82 5.49 9.06
N PHE A 62 11.11 6.15 8.14
CA PHE A 62 10.80 7.57 8.27
C PHE A 62 9.60 7.86 9.18
N ALA A 63 8.77 6.85 9.46
CA ALA A 63 7.61 7.00 10.33
C ALA A 63 8.00 7.26 11.79
N ALA A 64 9.10 6.69 12.26
CA ALA A 64 9.59 6.84 13.64
C ALA A 64 9.76 8.32 14.05
N GLY A 65 10.27 9.16 13.15
CA GLY A 65 10.42 10.61 13.40
C GLY A 65 9.07 11.32 13.42
N SER A 66 8.14 10.96 12.52
CA SER A 66 6.82 11.58 12.43
C SER A 66 5.93 11.24 13.63
N VAL A 67 5.96 9.98 14.11
CA VAL A 67 5.13 9.48 15.21
C VAL A 67 5.52 10.09 16.57
N ARG A 68 6.76 10.58 16.71
CA ARG A 68 7.23 11.27 17.93
C ARG A 68 6.65 12.68 18.12
N ARG A 69 6.13 13.31 17.06
CA ARG A 69 5.55 14.67 17.11
C ARG A 69 4.32 14.74 18.02
N ALA A 70 4.02 15.93 18.53
CA ALA A 70 2.78 16.20 19.26
C ALA A 70 1.54 15.83 18.41
N TRP A 71 0.42 15.48 19.04
CA TRP A 71 -0.76 14.97 18.33
C TRP A 71 -1.25 15.90 17.20
N PRO A 72 -1.42 17.22 17.43
CA PRO A 72 -1.89 18.12 16.38
C PRO A 72 -0.91 18.18 15.19
N GLU A 73 0.39 18.19 15.49
CA GLU A 73 1.43 18.27 14.46
C GLU A 73 1.55 16.97 13.65
N PHE A 74 1.36 15.81 14.28
CA PHE A 74 1.34 14.53 13.58
C PHE A 74 0.11 14.39 12.68
N ALA A 75 -1.06 14.80 13.18
CA ALA A 75 -2.27 14.80 12.38
C ALA A 75 -2.11 15.69 11.15
N ASP A 76 -1.66 16.93 11.33
CA ASP A 76 -1.51 17.92 10.26
C ASP A 76 -0.42 17.59 9.24
N ARG A 77 0.76 17.13 9.69
CA ARG A 77 1.92 16.96 8.82
C ARG A 77 2.10 15.55 8.27
N THR A 78 1.26 14.60 8.67
CA THR A 78 1.43 13.18 8.29
C THR A 78 0.10 12.52 7.96
N LEU A 79 -0.86 12.47 8.88
CA LEU A 79 -2.12 11.77 8.63
C LEU A 79 -3.04 12.50 7.65
N LEU A 80 -3.30 13.79 7.87
CA LEU A 80 -4.22 14.57 7.04
C LEU A 80 -3.81 14.63 5.56
N PRO A 81 -2.52 14.81 5.20
CA PRO A 81 -2.10 14.74 3.80
C PRO A 81 -2.36 13.36 3.18
N LEU A 82 -2.13 12.27 3.92
CA LEU A 82 -2.38 10.91 3.43
C LEU A 82 -3.88 10.67 3.24
N VAL A 83 -4.70 11.05 4.22
CA VAL A 83 -6.16 10.93 4.16
C VAL A 83 -6.72 11.79 3.03
N TRP A 84 -6.26 13.03 2.90
CA TRP A 84 -6.67 13.94 1.82
C TRP A 84 -6.40 13.32 0.45
N VAL A 85 -5.17 12.88 0.18
CA VAL A 85 -4.81 12.26 -1.09
C VAL A 85 -5.61 10.98 -1.32
N PHE A 86 -5.80 10.17 -0.28
CA PHE A 86 -6.62 8.96 -0.35
C PHE A 86 -8.08 9.27 -0.76
N LEU A 87 -8.73 10.23 -0.09
CA LEU A 87 -10.12 10.59 -0.37
C LEU A 87 -10.28 11.18 -1.77
N VAL A 88 -9.47 12.20 -2.11
CA VAL A 88 -9.54 12.88 -3.40
C VAL A 88 -9.31 11.89 -4.55
N TRP A 89 -8.31 11.02 -4.43
CA TRP A 89 -8.01 10.08 -5.49
C TRP A 89 -9.05 8.97 -5.61
N ASN A 90 -9.63 8.48 -4.51
CA ASN A 90 -10.75 7.52 -4.59
C ASN A 90 -11.96 8.13 -5.27
N VAL A 91 -12.32 9.37 -4.94
CA VAL A 91 -13.43 10.08 -5.59
C VAL A 91 -13.15 10.27 -7.09
N LEU A 92 -11.93 10.68 -7.44
CA LEU A 92 -11.54 10.87 -8.84
C LEU A 92 -11.57 9.55 -9.63
N GLN A 93 -11.05 8.47 -9.05
CA GLN A 93 -11.05 7.14 -9.65
C GLN A 93 -12.47 6.60 -9.83
N TYR A 94 -13.33 6.77 -8.83
CA TYR A 94 -14.74 6.39 -8.90
C TYR A 94 -15.45 7.18 -10.01
N ALA A 95 -15.28 8.50 -10.03
CA ALA A 95 -15.85 9.36 -11.07
C ALA A 95 -15.37 8.94 -12.48
N ALA A 96 -14.07 8.69 -12.64
CA ALA A 96 -13.51 8.22 -13.90
C ALA A 96 -14.10 6.85 -14.31
N ARG A 97 -14.18 5.88 -13.40
CA ARG A 97 -14.80 4.57 -13.67
C ARG A 97 -16.25 4.69 -14.10
N MET A 98 -17.03 5.53 -13.42
CA MET A 98 -18.44 5.73 -13.75
C MET A 98 -18.62 6.41 -15.11
N THR A 99 -17.76 7.38 -15.44
CA THR A 99 -17.81 8.11 -16.72
C THR A 99 -17.38 7.23 -17.90
N PHE A 100 -16.36 6.39 -17.71
CA PHE A 100 -15.81 5.50 -18.74
C PHE A 100 -16.34 4.07 -18.65
N ALA A 101 -17.41 3.82 -17.90
CA ALA A 101 -17.97 2.49 -17.67
C ALA A 101 -18.30 1.77 -19.00
N GLY A 102 -18.73 2.50 -20.02
CA GLY A 102 -19.01 1.96 -21.36
C GLY A 102 -17.78 1.48 -22.16
N PHE A 103 -16.58 1.85 -21.74
CA PHE A 103 -15.30 1.43 -22.34
C PHE A 103 -14.49 0.52 -21.41
N ALA A 104 -14.97 0.27 -20.19
CA ALA A 104 -14.28 -0.53 -19.20
C ALA A 104 -14.59 -2.02 -19.35
N ASN A 105 -13.58 -2.87 -19.20
CA ASN A 105 -13.73 -4.33 -19.22
C ASN A 105 -14.47 -4.88 -17.98
N HIS A 106 -14.71 -4.03 -16.97
CA HIS A 106 -15.45 -4.38 -15.76
C HIS A 106 -16.57 -3.35 -15.51
N PRO A 107 -17.80 -3.79 -15.19
CA PRO A 107 -18.88 -2.89 -14.83
C PRO A 107 -18.53 -2.12 -13.56
N ALA A 108 -18.77 -0.82 -13.56
CA ALA A 108 -18.65 0.02 -12.36
C ALA A 108 -19.85 -0.23 -11.44
N ASP A 109 -19.60 -0.57 -10.17
CA ASP A 109 -20.66 -0.65 -9.16
C ASP A 109 -20.95 0.77 -8.63
N PRO A 110 -22.18 1.29 -8.78
CA PRO A 110 -22.56 2.61 -8.25
C PRO A 110 -22.45 2.72 -6.72
N LEU A 111 -22.42 1.59 -6.00
CA LEU A 111 -22.29 1.57 -4.55
C LEU A 111 -20.83 1.59 -4.07
N GLU A 112 -19.83 1.45 -4.95
CA GLU A 112 -18.39 1.48 -4.59
C GLU A 112 -18.00 2.70 -3.76
N ILE A 113 -18.66 3.83 -3.98
CA ILE A 113 -18.42 5.08 -3.24
C ILE A 113 -18.76 4.98 -1.75
N LEU A 114 -19.63 4.06 -1.33
CA LEU A 114 -20.04 3.91 0.07
C LEU A 114 -19.03 3.12 0.89
N TYR A 115 -18.25 2.24 0.24
CA TYR A 115 -17.39 1.30 0.93
C TYR A 115 -15.91 1.39 0.55
N PHE A 116 -15.49 2.39 -0.26
CA PHE A 116 -14.07 2.60 -0.58
C PHE A 116 -13.17 2.80 0.66
N SER A 117 -13.77 3.24 1.78
CA SER A 117 -13.06 3.40 3.06
C SER A 117 -12.61 2.06 3.67
N VAL A 118 -13.30 0.97 3.34
CA VAL A 118 -12.99 -0.40 3.77
C VAL A 118 -12.29 -1.18 2.65
N GLN A 119 -12.69 -0.94 1.40
CA GLN A 119 -12.12 -1.58 0.22
C GLN A 119 -11.61 -0.51 -0.77
N PRO A 120 -10.35 -0.09 -0.64
CA PRO A 120 -9.76 0.93 -1.49
C PRO A 120 -9.82 0.58 -2.99
N ILE A 121 -10.13 1.56 -3.82
CA ILE A 121 -10.28 1.34 -5.27
C ILE A 121 -8.89 1.24 -5.94
N ASN A 122 -8.64 0.13 -6.63
CA ASN A 122 -7.41 -0.15 -7.40
C ASN A 122 -6.14 0.10 -6.56
N VAL A 123 -5.25 0.99 -7.02
CA VAL A 123 -3.92 1.24 -6.44
C VAL A 123 -3.93 2.05 -5.14
N THR A 124 -5.09 2.59 -4.71
CA THR A 124 -5.19 3.42 -3.50
C THR A 124 -5.07 2.64 -2.20
N TRP A 125 -5.13 1.31 -2.26
CA TRP A 125 -4.93 0.45 -1.10
C TRP A 125 -3.61 0.74 -0.39
N PHE A 126 -2.60 1.16 -1.14
CA PHE A 126 -1.30 1.48 -0.58
C PHE A 126 -1.37 2.68 0.38
N LEU A 127 -2.11 3.74 0.02
CA LEU A 127 -2.33 4.90 0.89
C LEU A 127 -3.12 4.51 2.14
N TRP A 128 -4.14 3.66 1.97
CA TRP A 128 -4.92 3.12 3.07
C TRP A 128 -4.04 2.34 4.06
N ALA A 129 -3.17 1.46 3.56
CA ALA A 129 -2.23 0.71 4.38
C ALA A 129 -1.21 1.62 5.08
N LEU A 130 -0.77 2.72 4.46
CA LEU A 130 0.05 3.72 5.14
C LEU A 130 -0.70 4.42 6.26
N ILE A 131 -1.94 4.84 6.04
CA ILE A 131 -2.77 5.46 7.08
C ILE A 131 -2.88 4.52 8.28
N LEU A 132 -3.16 3.24 8.04
CA LEU A 132 -3.20 2.23 9.08
C LEU A 132 -1.84 2.04 9.76
N LEU A 133 -0.74 1.91 9.01
CA LEU A 133 0.59 1.77 9.58
C LEU A 133 0.92 2.93 10.51
N TYR A 134 0.69 4.17 10.09
CA TYR A 134 0.94 5.36 10.90
C TYR A 134 0.03 5.42 12.13
N ALA A 135 -1.24 5.04 12.00
CA ALA A 135 -2.16 4.96 13.13
C ALA A 135 -1.72 3.89 14.14
N LEU A 136 -1.37 2.69 13.67
CA LEU A 136 -0.88 1.58 14.49
C LEU A 136 0.43 1.92 15.20
N LEU A 137 1.42 2.48 14.49
CA LEU A 137 2.68 2.92 15.10
C LEU A 137 2.45 4.00 16.16
N ARG A 138 1.46 4.88 15.93
CA ARG A 138 1.14 5.94 16.87
C ARG A 138 0.49 5.41 18.15
N VAL A 139 -0.51 4.53 18.02
CA VAL A 139 -1.17 3.88 19.15
C VAL A 139 -0.22 2.96 19.90
N GLY A 140 0.60 2.21 19.16
CA GLY A 140 1.58 1.28 19.71
C GLY A 140 2.78 1.93 20.38
N ARG A 141 3.04 3.23 20.18
CA ARG A 141 4.24 3.89 20.72
C ARG A 141 4.30 3.84 22.26
N ASP A 142 3.14 3.94 22.91
CA ASP A 142 3.01 4.00 24.36
C ASP A 142 2.69 2.61 24.97
N MET A 143 2.59 1.58 24.13
CA MET A 143 2.35 0.19 24.57
C MET A 143 3.65 -0.47 25.04
N PRO A 144 3.59 -1.35 26.06
CA PRO A 144 4.75 -2.11 26.48
C PRO A 144 5.20 -3.07 25.35
N PRO A 145 6.52 -3.25 25.13
CA PRO A 145 7.04 -4.10 24.05
C PRO A 145 6.50 -5.54 24.06
N ALA A 146 6.21 -6.06 25.24
CA ALA A 146 5.61 -7.39 25.43
C ALA A 146 4.19 -7.49 24.83
N LEU A 147 3.39 -6.42 24.93
CA LEU A 147 2.05 -6.38 24.33
C LEU A 147 2.15 -6.29 22.81
N LEU A 148 3.07 -5.48 22.28
CA LEU A 148 3.33 -5.43 20.84
C LEU A 148 3.80 -6.79 20.31
N ALA A 149 4.72 -7.45 21.01
CA ALA A 149 5.19 -8.79 20.66
C ALA A 149 4.08 -9.84 20.75
N ALA A 150 3.19 -9.75 21.73
CA ALA A 150 2.03 -10.64 21.85
C ALA A 150 1.01 -10.41 20.72
N LEU A 151 0.78 -9.16 20.32
CA LEU A 151 -0.12 -8.81 19.21
C LEU A 151 0.45 -9.27 17.86
N THR A 152 1.74 -9.07 17.62
CA THR A 152 2.37 -9.56 16.38
C THR A 152 2.46 -11.08 16.35
N ALA A 153 2.78 -11.72 17.48
CA ALA A 153 2.79 -13.18 17.59
C ALA A 153 1.41 -13.80 17.41
N SER A 154 0.36 -13.19 17.95
CA SER A 154 -1.02 -13.67 17.77
C SER A 154 -1.51 -13.49 16.33
N LEU A 155 -1.21 -12.36 15.69
CA LEU A 155 -1.47 -12.16 14.26
C LEU A 155 -0.71 -13.17 13.38
N ALA A 156 0.56 -13.42 13.68
CA ALA A 156 1.36 -14.43 12.97
C ALA A 156 0.84 -15.86 13.20
N ALA A 157 0.33 -16.16 14.39
CA ALA A 157 -0.27 -17.45 14.72
C ALA A 157 -1.62 -17.67 14.02
N THR A 158 -2.37 -16.60 13.70
CA THR A 158 -3.59 -16.73 12.88
C THR A 158 -3.31 -16.96 11.39
N THR A 159 -2.06 -16.78 10.95
CA THR A 159 -1.63 -17.04 9.57
C THR A 159 -0.77 -18.32 9.47
N LEU A 160 -1.27 -19.49 9.88
CA LEU A 160 -0.79 -20.80 9.40
C LEU A 160 -1.94 -21.84 9.47
N PRO A 161 -2.20 -22.59 8.38
CA PRO A 161 -1.28 -23.63 7.93
C PRO A 161 -0.69 -23.37 6.53
N ILE A 162 0.64 -23.49 6.41
CA ILE A 162 1.40 -23.51 5.15
C ILE A 162 1.90 -24.95 4.98
N ASP A 163 0.96 -25.90 4.86
CA ASP A 163 1.32 -27.33 4.80
C ASP A 163 0.37 -28.19 3.93
N HIS A 164 -0.40 -27.60 3.01
CA HIS A 164 -1.32 -28.36 2.12
C HIS A 164 -1.15 -28.18 0.61
N TYR A 165 0.00 -27.69 0.14
CA TYR A 165 0.34 -27.76 -1.30
C TYR A 165 1.78 -28.27 -1.51
N ALA A 166 1.95 -29.58 -1.27
CA ALA A 166 2.99 -30.40 -1.86
C ALA A 166 2.32 -31.44 -2.77
#